data_AF-A0A7Y6EW04-F1
#
_entry.id   AF-A0A7Y6EW04-F1
#
_cell.length_a   1.000
_cell.length_b   1.000
_cell.length_c   1.000
_cell.angle_alpha   90.00
_cell.angle_beta   90.00
_cell.angle_gamma   90.00
#
_symmetry.space_group_name_H-M   'P 1'
#
loop_
_entity.id
_entity.type
_entity.pdbx_description
1 polymer ?
#
loop_
_entity_poly.entity_id
_entity_poly.type
_entity_poly.pdbx_seq_one_letter_code
_entity_poly.pdbx_strand_id
1 'polypeptide(L)'
;MTNRYKIISIAIILILVLTNILTFTNYRDVRQAETETYRLLVNRFYSYGILLSYDYTHLINERIKNETMDEEGIRVWLNEVVTNMKIAEETSSIAATHWNNTTGDQNRYDSVSEISHFYKSIHTNLLDIINTEKDYSVLVKNVMELEEILEIIKNNTSEQRIVDADYNEIKKQWRELMDLVYEEKADSRLLKSYFSTYYSNES
;
A
#
# COMPACT_ATOMS: atom_id res chain seq x y z
N MET A 1 39.80 -27.32 -44.47
CA MET A 1 38.52 -26.64 -44.19
C MET A 1 38.38 -25.45 -45.14
N THR A 2 37.48 -25.55 -46.12
CA THR A 2 37.22 -24.53 -47.14
C THR A 2 36.70 -23.23 -46.51
N ASN A 3 37.09 -22.06 -47.05
CA ASN A 3 36.72 -20.72 -46.57
C ASN A 3 35.23 -20.53 -46.28
N ARG A 4 34.35 -21.29 -46.95
CA ARG A 4 32.90 -21.30 -46.72
C ARG A 4 32.50 -21.73 -45.30
N TYR A 5 33.15 -22.74 -44.73
CA TYR A 5 32.83 -23.20 -43.37
C TYR A 5 33.23 -22.17 -42.32
N LYS A 6 34.35 -21.46 -42.51
CA LYS A 6 34.76 -20.36 -41.62
C LYS A 6 33.75 -19.20 -41.65
N ILE A 7 33.25 -18.83 -42.83
CA ILE A 7 32.24 -17.78 -42.99
C ILE A 7 30.92 -18.18 -42.29
N ILE A 8 30.48 -19.43 -42.46
CA ILE A 8 29.27 -19.95 -41.81
C ILE A 8 29.43 -19.96 -40.27
N SER A 9 30.58 -20.41 -39.75
CA SER A 9 30.83 -20.41 -38.31
C SER A 9 30.85 -19.00 -37.71
N ILE A 10 31.45 -18.03 -38.40
CA ILE A 10 31.44 -16.61 -37.99
C ILE A 10 30.01 -16.05 -38.00
N ALA A 11 29.22 -16.37 -39.03
CA ALA A 11 27.83 -15.94 -39.11
C ALA A 11 26.97 -16.50 -37.97
N ILE A 12 27.14 -17.77 -37.60
CA ILE A 12 26.42 -18.39 -36.47
C ILE A 12 26.79 -17.71 -35.15
N ILE A 13 28.09 -17.43 -34.91
CA ILE A 13 28.54 -16.73 -33.70
C ILE A 13 27.93 -15.32 -33.65
N LEU A 14 27.93 -14.59 -34.76
CA LEU A 14 27.33 -13.26 -34.85
C LEU A 14 25.83 -13.28 -34.57
N ILE A 15 25.09 -14.26 -35.11
CA ILE A 15 23.66 -14.44 -34.82
C ILE A 15 23.45 -14.70 -33.33
N LEU A 16 24.21 -15.61 -32.72
CA LEU A 16 24.09 -15.91 -31.28
C LEU A 16 24.40 -14.71 -30.39
N VAL A 17 25.41 -13.90 -30.75
CA VAL A 17 25.74 -12.66 -30.02
C VAL A 17 24.61 -11.64 -30.16
N LEU A 18 24.09 -11.43 -31.37
CA LEU A 18 22.96 -10.52 -31.61
C LEU A 18 21.71 -10.98 -30.87
N THR A 19 21.39 -12.28 -30.88
CA THR A 19 20.27 -12.83 -30.12
C THR A 19 20.45 -12.62 -28.63
N ASN A 20 21.65 -12.86 -28.07
CA ASN A 20 21.92 -12.60 -26.65
C ASN A 20 21.78 -11.12 -26.29
N ILE A 21 22.27 -10.20 -27.14
CA ILE A 21 22.13 -8.75 -26.92
C ILE A 21 20.64 -8.35 -26.94
N LEU A 22 19.87 -8.86 -27.90
CA LEU A 22 18.43 -8.57 -28.00
C LEU A 22 17.65 -9.14 -26.81
N THR A 23 17.93 -10.38 -26.40
CA THR A 23 17.32 -10.99 -25.22
C THR A 23 17.68 -10.22 -23.95
N PHE A 24 18.94 -9.82 -23.77
CA PHE A 24 19.37 -9.03 -22.63
C PHE A 24 18.70 -7.64 -22.59
N THR A 25 18.59 -6.98 -23.75
CA THR A 25 17.92 -5.67 -23.84
C THR A 25 16.43 -5.78 -23.50
N ASN A 26 15.72 -6.75 -24.10
CA ASN A 26 14.32 -6.99 -23.79
C ASN A 26 14.11 -7.35 -22.30
N TYR A 27 14.99 -8.17 -21.72
CA TYR A 27 14.94 -8.49 -20.29
C TYR A 27 15.10 -7.23 -19.42
N ARG A 28 16.07 -6.38 -19.74
CA ARG A 28 16.30 -5.11 -19.02
C ARG A 28 15.10 -4.19 -19.13
N ASP A 29 14.53 -4.03 -20.31
CA ASP A 29 13.39 -3.14 -20.55
C ASP A 29 12.13 -3.64 -19.83
N VAL A 30 11.90 -4.97 -19.82
CA VAL A 30 10.83 -5.59 -19.01
C VAL A 30 11.05 -5.34 -17.52
N ARG A 31 12.27 -5.56 -17.00
CA ARG A 31 12.59 -5.28 -15.59
C ARG A 31 12.40 -3.81 -15.20
N GLN A 32 12.72 -2.90 -16.10
CA GLN A 32 12.50 -1.47 -15.88
C GLN A 32 10.99 -1.15 -15.83
N ALA A 33 10.19 -1.70 -16.74
CA ALA A 33 8.74 -1.52 -16.74
C ALA A 33 8.05 -2.12 -15.50
N GLU A 34 8.51 -3.29 -15.04
CA GLU A 34 8.06 -3.92 -13.79
C GLU A 34 8.33 -3.03 -12.57
N THR A 35 9.57 -2.54 -12.45
CA THR A 35 9.99 -1.67 -11.34
C THR A 35 9.18 -0.37 -11.32
N GLU A 36 8.95 0.25 -12.48
CA GLU A 36 8.15 1.46 -12.58
C GLU A 36 6.68 1.21 -12.25
N THR A 37 6.11 0.08 -12.70
CA THR A 37 4.73 -0.31 -12.35
C THR A 37 4.58 -0.50 -10.84
N TYR A 38 5.55 -1.15 -10.21
CA TYR A 38 5.57 -1.31 -8.75
C TYR A 38 5.61 0.05 -8.04
N ARG A 39 6.51 0.96 -8.45
CA ARG A 39 6.58 2.32 -7.90
C ARG A 39 5.24 3.05 -8.02
N LEU A 40 4.55 2.94 -9.17
CA LEU A 40 3.24 3.53 -9.36
C LEU A 40 2.18 2.96 -8.41
N LEU A 41 2.19 1.64 -8.17
CA LEU A 41 1.28 1.00 -7.22
C LEU A 41 1.57 1.46 -5.77
N VAL A 42 2.84 1.55 -5.40
CA VAL A 42 3.29 2.03 -4.09
C VAL A 42 2.84 3.47 -3.85
N ASN A 43 3.15 4.36 -4.79
CA ASN A 43 2.70 5.74 -4.73
C ASN A 43 1.18 5.85 -4.65
N ARG A 44 0.45 4.96 -5.33
CA ARG A 44 -1.01 4.98 -5.35
C ARG A 44 -1.60 4.58 -4.01
N PHE A 45 -1.18 3.47 -3.41
CA PHE A 45 -1.72 3.11 -2.09
C PHE A 45 -1.31 4.11 -1.02
N TYR A 46 -0.11 4.69 -1.10
CA TYR A 46 0.34 5.74 -0.18
C TYR A 46 -0.52 7.01 -0.33
N SER A 47 -0.72 7.48 -1.55
CA SER A 47 -1.48 8.70 -1.81
C SER A 47 -2.94 8.56 -1.42
N TYR A 48 -3.61 7.46 -1.80
CA TYR A 48 -5.02 7.25 -1.47
C TYR A 48 -5.21 6.84 -0.01
N GLY A 49 -4.44 5.86 0.47
CA GLY A 49 -4.60 5.28 1.79
C GLY A 49 -4.14 6.19 2.92
N ILE A 50 -3.15 7.06 2.68
CA ILE A 50 -2.59 7.92 3.72
C ILE A 50 -2.87 9.39 3.42
N LEU A 51 -2.32 9.97 2.34
CA LEU A 51 -2.37 11.43 2.13
C LEU A 51 -3.80 11.97 1.95
N LEU A 52 -4.52 11.46 0.94
CA LEU A 52 -5.88 11.93 0.63
C LEU A 52 -6.88 11.58 1.74
N SER A 53 -6.73 10.39 2.34
CA SER A 53 -7.57 9.99 3.46
C SER A 53 -7.33 10.85 4.70
N TYR A 54 -6.06 11.22 4.98
CA TYR A 54 -5.72 12.15 6.04
C TYR A 54 -6.32 13.54 5.76
N ASP A 55 -6.10 14.08 4.56
CA ASP A 55 -6.58 15.44 4.24
C ASP A 55 -8.11 15.53 4.33
N TYR A 56 -8.84 14.48 3.90
CA TYR A 56 -10.29 14.42 4.10
C TYR A 56 -10.68 14.28 5.56
N THR A 57 -10.09 13.35 6.32
CA THR A 57 -10.44 13.15 7.73
C THR A 57 -10.15 14.38 8.58
N HIS A 58 -9.00 15.02 8.36
CA HIS A 58 -8.63 16.28 8.98
C HIS A 58 -9.65 17.39 8.67
N LEU A 59 -10.04 17.54 7.39
CA LEU A 59 -11.06 18.53 7.00
C LEU A 59 -12.42 18.27 7.67
N ILE A 60 -12.83 17.01 7.79
CA ILE A 60 -14.07 16.64 8.48
C ILE A 60 -13.96 17.04 9.96
N ASN A 61 -12.85 16.69 10.63
CA ASN A 61 -12.67 17.00 12.04
C ASN A 61 -12.65 18.51 12.30
N GLU A 62 -11.99 19.30 11.46
CA GLU A 62 -12.01 20.77 11.55
C GLU A 62 -13.43 21.33 11.40
N ARG A 63 -14.26 20.76 10.52
CA ARG A 63 -15.66 21.18 10.37
C ARG A 63 -16.55 20.77 11.54
N ILE A 64 -16.29 19.60 12.14
CA ILE A 64 -16.95 19.15 13.37
C ILE A 64 -16.65 20.10 14.52
N LYS A 65 -15.36 20.43 14.74
CA LYS A 65 -14.92 21.37 15.79
C LYS A 65 -15.55 22.76 15.65
N ASN A 66 -15.79 23.18 14.41
CA ASN A 66 -16.43 24.46 14.10
C ASN A 66 -17.97 24.40 14.06
N GLU A 67 -18.59 23.27 14.45
CA GLU A 67 -20.05 23.06 14.44
C GLU A 67 -20.71 23.28 13.07
N THR A 68 -19.96 23.06 11.98
CA THR A 68 -20.43 23.27 10.60
C THR A 68 -20.79 21.99 9.86
N MET A 69 -20.68 20.83 10.52
CA MET A 69 -20.90 19.52 9.90
C MET A 69 -22.07 18.79 10.57
N ASP A 70 -23.06 18.42 9.78
CA ASP A 70 -24.15 17.55 10.20
C ASP A 70 -23.81 16.06 9.99
N GLU A 71 -24.68 15.18 10.50
CA GLU A 71 -24.48 13.73 10.42
C GLU A 71 -24.35 13.23 8.97
N GLU A 72 -25.21 13.72 8.09
CA GLU A 72 -25.21 13.31 6.68
C GLU A 72 -23.91 13.75 5.99
N GLY A 73 -23.44 14.96 6.26
CA GLY A 73 -22.13 15.43 5.81
C GLY A 73 -21.01 14.49 6.23
N ILE A 74 -20.93 14.12 7.52
CA ILE A 74 -19.93 13.17 8.01
C ILE A 74 -20.01 11.84 7.23
N ARG A 75 -21.21 11.29 7.02
CA ARG A 75 -21.39 10.02 6.31
C ARG A 75 -20.91 10.09 4.87
N VAL A 76 -21.24 11.16 4.14
CA VAL A 76 -20.79 11.37 2.75
C VAL A 76 -19.27 11.39 2.70
N TRP A 77 -18.62 12.17 3.56
CA TRP A 77 -17.16 12.25 3.56
C TRP A 77 -16.48 10.97 4.04
N LEU A 78 -17.04 10.26 5.03
CA LEU A 78 -16.53 8.95 5.43
C LEU A 78 -16.65 7.92 4.29
N ASN A 79 -17.67 8.01 3.43
CA ASN A 79 -17.77 7.16 2.23
C ASN A 79 -16.67 7.46 1.20
N GLU A 80 -16.24 8.72 1.07
CA GLU A 80 -15.07 9.07 0.25
C GLU A 80 -13.78 8.45 0.82
N VAL A 81 -13.61 8.49 2.14
CA VAL A 81 -12.47 7.85 2.82
C VAL A 81 -12.51 6.32 2.63
N VAL A 82 -13.68 5.69 2.76
CA VAL A 82 -13.90 4.27 2.45
C VAL A 82 -13.47 3.94 1.01
N THR A 83 -13.82 4.79 0.05
CA THR A 83 -13.43 4.62 -1.35
C THR A 83 -11.92 4.70 -1.53
N ASN A 84 -11.27 5.67 -0.89
CA ASN A 84 -9.82 5.79 -0.90
C ASN A 84 -9.12 4.56 -0.29
N MET A 85 -9.62 4.07 0.85
CA MET A 85 -9.11 2.88 1.53
C MET A 85 -9.26 1.63 0.66
N LYS A 86 -10.37 1.49 -0.06
CA LYS A 86 -10.57 0.41 -1.02
C LYS A 86 -9.56 0.47 -2.18
N ILE A 87 -9.32 1.65 -2.75
CA ILE A 87 -8.29 1.82 -3.79
C ILE A 87 -6.90 1.45 -3.25
N ALA A 88 -6.59 1.85 -2.02
CA ALA A 88 -5.33 1.52 -1.36
C ALA A 88 -5.20 0.01 -1.10
N GLU A 89 -6.26 -0.65 -0.62
CA GLU A 89 -6.34 -2.11 -0.45
C GLU A 89 -6.04 -2.84 -1.77
N GLU A 90 -6.72 -2.47 -2.86
CA GLU A 90 -6.57 -3.11 -4.17
C GLU A 90 -5.14 -2.93 -4.72
N THR A 91 -4.62 -1.70 -4.67
CA THR A 91 -3.31 -1.37 -5.23
C THR A 91 -2.15 -1.96 -4.41
N SER A 92 -2.26 -1.96 -3.08
CA SER A 92 -1.30 -2.65 -2.20
C SER A 92 -1.34 -4.17 -2.37
N SER A 93 -2.51 -4.77 -2.64
CA SER A 93 -2.64 -6.20 -2.94
C SER A 93 -1.92 -6.58 -4.25
N ILE A 94 -2.05 -5.75 -5.29
CA ILE A 94 -1.32 -5.94 -6.55
C ILE A 94 0.19 -5.75 -6.32
N ALA A 95 0.59 -4.74 -5.56
CA ALA A 95 1.98 -4.50 -5.19
C ALA A 95 2.60 -5.69 -4.43
N ALA A 96 1.85 -6.26 -3.48
CA ALA A 96 2.26 -7.47 -2.75
C ALA A 96 2.38 -8.69 -3.66
N THR A 97 1.48 -8.84 -4.64
CA THR A 97 1.58 -9.92 -5.65
C THR A 97 2.84 -9.77 -6.50
N HIS A 98 3.13 -8.54 -6.95
CA HIS A 98 4.36 -8.26 -7.70
C HIS A 98 5.60 -8.58 -6.85
N TRP A 99 5.63 -8.15 -5.59
CA TRP A 99 6.70 -8.45 -4.64
C TRP A 99 6.95 -9.95 -4.53
N ASN A 100 5.93 -10.73 -4.16
CA ASN A 100 6.07 -12.16 -3.88
C ASN A 100 6.66 -12.94 -5.07
N ASN A 101 6.39 -12.46 -6.29
CA ASN A 101 6.88 -13.07 -7.52
C ASN A 101 8.30 -12.61 -7.92
N THR A 102 8.79 -11.46 -7.42
CA THR A 102 10.03 -10.83 -7.91
C THR A 102 11.21 -10.95 -6.96
N THR A 103 11.01 -10.95 -5.64
CA THR A 103 12.08 -11.02 -4.63
C THR A 103 12.34 -12.43 -4.11
N GLY A 104 11.50 -13.40 -4.46
CA GLY A 104 11.59 -14.78 -3.95
C GLY A 104 11.20 -14.92 -2.48
N ASP A 105 10.61 -13.87 -1.88
CA ASP A 105 10.13 -13.89 -0.51
C ASP A 105 8.81 -14.68 -0.44
N GLN A 106 8.89 -15.95 -0.05
CA GLN A 106 7.73 -16.85 0.09
C GLN A 106 7.06 -16.74 1.47
N ASN A 107 7.61 -15.93 2.38
CA ASN A 107 7.12 -15.85 3.74
C ASN A 107 5.93 -14.88 3.83
N ARG A 108 4.72 -15.41 3.68
CA ARG A 108 3.47 -14.63 3.62
C ARG A 108 3.24 -13.70 4.82
N TYR A 109 3.84 -14.02 5.97
CA TYR A 109 3.59 -13.41 7.28
C TYR A 109 4.55 -12.27 7.64
N ASP A 110 5.60 -12.10 6.86
CA ASP A 110 6.53 -10.97 6.94
C ASP A 110 6.53 -10.33 5.55
N SER A 111 5.35 -9.94 5.08
CA SER A 111 5.15 -9.52 3.69
C SER A 111 4.30 -8.27 3.60
N VAL A 112 4.46 -7.54 2.51
CA VAL A 112 3.65 -6.35 2.20
C VAL A 112 2.17 -6.66 2.02
N SER A 113 1.75 -7.93 2.06
CA SER A 113 0.32 -8.25 2.18
C SER A 113 -0.32 -7.63 3.43
N GLU A 114 0.44 -7.43 4.49
CA GLU A 114 -0.07 -6.78 5.71
C GLU A 114 -0.48 -5.32 5.49
N ILE A 115 0.11 -4.64 4.51
CA ILE A 115 -0.31 -3.29 4.10
C ILE A 115 -1.74 -3.34 3.53
N SER A 116 -2.02 -4.35 2.69
CA SER A 116 -3.36 -4.54 2.12
C SER A 116 -4.38 -4.92 3.20
N HIS A 117 -4.00 -5.80 4.15
CA HIS A 117 -4.86 -6.17 5.27
C HIS A 117 -5.20 -4.98 6.17
N PHE A 118 -4.25 -4.08 6.40
CA PHE A 118 -4.49 -2.85 7.16
C PHE A 118 -5.56 -1.98 6.50
N TYR A 119 -5.41 -1.66 5.21
CA TYR A 119 -6.40 -0.85 4.48
C TYR A 119 -7.76 -1.55 4.41
N LYS A 120 -7.77 -2.87 4.22
CA LYS A 120 -8.99 -3.68 4.26
C LYS A 120 -9.71 -3.59 5.61
N SER A 121 -8.97 -3.62 6.71
CA SER A 121 -9.53 -3.51 8.06
C SER A 121 -10.24 -2.17 8.23
N ILE A 122 -9.56 -1.06 7.90
CA ILE A 122 -10.15 0.28 7.98
C ILE A 122 -11.37 0.38 7.06
N HIS A 123 -11.24 -0.01 5.79
CA HIS A 123 -12.33 -0.02 4.81
C HIS A 123 -13.56 -0.75 5.34
N THR A 124 -13.39 -2.01 5.77
CA THR A 124 -14.51 -2.86 6.20
C THR A 124 -15.17 -2.31 7.45
N ASN A 125 -14.37 -1.89 8.44
CA ASN A 125 -14.88 -1.40 9.71
C ASN A 125 -15.56 -0.03 9.57
N LEU A 126 -15.01 0.89 8.78
CA LEU A 126 -15.67 2.16 8.49
C LEU A 126 -16.99 1.97 7.75
N LEU A 127 -17.02 1.08 6.76
CA LEU A 127 -18.26 0.79 6.03
C LEU A 127 -19.34 0.19 6.95
N ASP A 128 -18.95 -0.69 7.88
CA ASP A 128 -19.85 -1.20 8.91
C ASP A 128 -20.39 -0.08 9.81
N ILE A 129 -19.52 0.80 10.30
CA ILE A 129 -19.88 1.94 11.14
C ILE A 129 -20.86 2.87 10.41
N ILE A 130 -20.57 3.23 9.15
CA ILE A 130 -21.44 4.10 8.35
C ILE A 130 -22.83 3.46 8.13
N ASN A 131 -22.93 2.14 8.00
CA ASN A 131 -24.21 1.48 7.71
C ASN A 131 -25.03 1.16 8.97
N THR A 132 -24.37 0.94 10.10
CA THR A 132 -25.01 0.40 11.31
C THR A 132 -25.16 1.41 12.43
N GLU A 133 -24.23 2.37 12.54
CA GLU A 133 -24.23 3.32 13.64
C GLU A 133 -25.24 4.44 13.39
N LYS A 134 -26.02 4.77 14.42
CA LYS A 134 -27.02 5.86 14.40
C LYS A 134 -26.66 6.99 15.35
N ASP A 135 -25.69 6.76 16.23
CA ASP A 135 -25.22 7.78 17.15
C ASP A 135 -24.16 8.67 16.48
N TYR A 136 -24.51 9.95 16.29
CA TYR A 136 -23.62 10.98 15.75
C TYR A 136 -22.30 11.07 16.53
N SER A 137 -22.34 10.94 17.86
CA SER A 137 -21.13 11.04 18.70
C SER A 137 -20.15 9.90 18.43
N VAL A 138 -20.66 8.72 18.09
CA VAL A 138 -19.83 7.57 17.72
C VAL A 138 -19.21 7.78 16.34
N LEU A 139 -19.94 8.35 15.39
CA LEU A 139 -19.38 8.70 14.07
C LEU A 139 -18.23 9.72 14.21
N VAL A 140 -18.43 10.78 14.98
CA VAL A 140 -17.40 11.79 15.28
C VAL A 140 -16.16 11.15 15.90
N LYS A 141 -16.35 10.26 16.89
CA LYS A 141 -15.23 9.56 17.53
C LYS A 141 -14.41 8.76 16.51
N ASN A 142 -15.05 8.06 15.58
CA ASN A 142 -14.34 7.28 14.55
C ASN A 142 -13.61 8.17 13.54
N VAL A 143 -14.14 9.36 13.22
CA VAL A 143 -13.41 10.34 12.39
C VAL A 143 -12.13 10.79 13.09
N MET A 144 -12.22 11.18 14.36
CA MET A 144 -11.06 11.63 15.15
C MET A 144 -10.02 10.51 15.29
N GLU A 145 -10.47 9.30 15.59
CA GLU A 145 -9.59 8.15 15.75
C GLU A 145 -8.88 7.77 14.44
N LEU A 146 -9.60 7.85 13.31
CA LEU A 146 -9.01 7.62 12.00
C LEU A 146 -7.99 8.70 11.63
N GLU A 147 -8.27 9.96 11.91
CA GLU A 147 -7.32 11.06 11.71
C GLU A 147 -6.04 10.82 12.53
N GLU A 148 -6.16 10.47 13.81
CA GLU A 148 -5.00 10.18 14.67
C GLU A 148 -4.16 9.01 14.13
N ILE A 149 -4.79 7.92 13.68
CA ILE A 149 -4.09 6.79 13.03
C ILE A 149 -3.34 7.27 11.78
N LEU A 150 -4.00 8.03 10.91
CA LEU A 150 -3.41 8.52 9.67
C LEU A 150 -2.33 9.57 9.91
N GLU A 151 -2.46 10.37 10.96
CA GLU A 151 -1.46 11.33 11.40
C GLU A 151 -0.18 10.64 11.85
N ILE A 152 -0.28 9.60 12.69
CA ILE A 152 0.86 8.77 13.10
C ILE A 152 1.58 8.23 11.86
N ILE A 153 0.82 7.64 10.92
CA ILE A 153 1.41 7.05 9.71
C ILE A 153 2.07 8.12 8.84
N LYS A 154 1.37 9.23 8.56
CA LYS A 154 1.87 10.32 7.72
C LYS A 154 3.13 10.95 8.30
N ASN A 155 3.18 11.21 9.60
CA ASN A 155 4.32 11.87 10.25
C ASN A 155 5.55 10.97 10.37
N ASN A 156 5.36 9.65 10.32
CA ASN A 156 6.45 8.67 10.44
C ASN A 156 6.78 7.96 9.12
N THR A 157 6.09 8.29 8.01
CA THR A 157 6.42 7.77 6.68
C THR A 157 7.26 8.79 5.90
N SER A 158 8.36 8.34 5.31
CA SER A 158 9.18 9.18 4.43
C SER A 158 8.67 9.08 2.99
N GLU A 159 8.13 10.18 2.45
CA GLU A 159 7.68 10.24 1.04
C GLU A 159 8.79 9.85 0.06
N GLN A 160 10.04 10.28 0.32
CA GLN A 160 11.19 9.91 -0.52
C GLN A 160 11.40 8.38 -0.56
N ARG A 161 11.22 7.68 0.57
CA ARG A 161 11.36 6.22 0.63
C ARG A 161 10.22 5.49 -0.09
N ILE A 162 9.01 6.05 -0.06
CA ILE A 162 7.87 5.57 -0.86
C ILE A 162 8.17 5.72 -2.37
N VAL A 163 8.72 6.87 -2.79
CA VAL A 163 9.09 7.15 -4.19
C VAL A 163 10.20 6.22 -4.67
N ASP A 164 11.18 5.94 -3.82
CA ASP A 164 12.29 5.04 -4.17
C ASP A 164 11.81 3.59 -4.34
N ALA A 165 10.67 3.24 -3.73
CA ALA A 165 10.01 1.94 -3.84
C ALA A 165 10.95 0.76 -3.53
N ASP A 166 11.84 0.93 -2.55
CA ASP A 166 12.69 -0.16 -2.07
C ASP A 166 11.85 -1.10 -1.20
N TYR A 167 11.74 -2.36 -1.64
CA TYR A 167 11.00 -3.40 -0.96
C TYR A 167 11.37 -3.52 0.53
N ASN A 168 12.64 -3.83 0.83
CA ASN A 168 13.06 -4.14 2.18
C ASN A 168 12.86 -2.95 3.12
N GLU A 169 13.07 -1.74 2.60
CA GLU A 169 12.86 -0.52 3.34
C GLU A 169 11.37 -0.31 3.66
N ILE A 170 10.47 -0.45 2.66
CA ILE A 170 9.02 -0.32 2.87
C ILE A 170 8.51 -1.29 3.93
N LYS A 171 8.93 -2.56 3.87
CA LYS A 171 8.50 -3.58 4.83
C LYS A 171 9.00 -3.28 6.24
N LYS A 172 10.26 -2.91 6.39
CA LYS A 172 10.83 -2.53 7.69
C LYS A 172 10.08 -1.34 8.28
N GLN A 173 9.90 -0.28 7.49
CA GLN A 173 9.18 0.91 7.94
C GLN A 173 7.73 0.61 8.27
N TRP A 174 7.04 -0.20 7.47
CA TRP A 174 5.67 -0.58 7.76
C TRP A 174 5.53 -1.26 9.11
N ARG A 175 6.46 -2.16 9.46
CA ARG A 175 6.48 -2.81 10.78
C ARG A 175 6.67 -1.79 11.90
N GLU A 176 7.68 -0.93 11.78
CA GLU A 176 7.94 0.14 12.76
C GLU A 176 6.70 1.05 12.94
N LEU A 177 5.99 1.36 11.85
CA LEU A 177 4.76 2.13 11.88
C LEU A 177 3.62 1.39 12.58
N MET A 178 3.44 0.09 12.31
CA MET A 178 2.38 -0.68 12.95
C MET A 178 2.62 -0.86 14.44
N ASP A 179 3.88 -0.98 14.87
CA ASP A 179 4.25 -0.98 16.29
C ASP A 179 3.85 0.33 16.97
N LEU A 180 4.14 1.48 16.35
CA LEU A 180 3.71 2.80 16.86
C LEU A 180 2.19 2.93 16.93
N VAL A 181 1.48 2.54 15.86
CA VAL A 181 0.01 2.59 15.84
C VAL A 181 -0.58 1.63 16.85
N TYR A 182 0.03 0.46 17.08
CA TYR A 182 -0.42 -0.49 18.08
C TYR A 182 -0.29 0.06 19.50
N GLU A 183 0.85 0.67 19.84
CA GLU A 183 1.06 1.28 21.16
C GLU A 183 -0.02 2.32 21.52
N GLU A 184 -0.49 3.10 20.53
CA GLU A 184 -1.48 4.14 20.76
C GLU A 184 -2.94 3.72 20.50
N LYS A 185 -3.17 2.76 19.59
CA LYS A 185 -4.48 2.45 18.99
C LYS A 185 -4.81 0.96 18.94
N ALA A 186 -4.17 0.11 19.75
CA ALA A 186 -4.46 -1.34 19.79
C ALA A 186 -5.95 -1.68 19.97
N ASP A 187 -6.67 -0.91 20.80
CA ASP A 187 -8.09 -1.13 21.10
C ASP A 187 -9.05 -0.47 20.09
N SER A 188 -8.49 0.10 19.02
CA SER A 188 -9.27 0.81 18.01
C SER A 188 -10.34 -0.08 17.38
N ARG A 189 -11.58 0.41 17.27
CA ARG A 189 -12.63 -0.35 16.53
C ARG A 189 -12.24 -0.53 15.06
N LEU A 190 -11.40 0.35 14.51
CA LEU A 190 -10.94 0.31 13.13
C LEU A 190 -9.82 -0.72 12.90
N LEU A 191 -8.99 -0.99 13.91
CA LEU A 191 -7.77 -1.80 13.78
C LEU A 191 -7.68 -3.03 14.70
N LYS A 192 -8.61 -3.21 15.65
CA LYS A 192 -8.55 -4.31 16.62
C LYS A 192 -8.49 -5.70 15.95
N SER A 193 -9.28 -5.91 14.90
CA SER A 193 -9.26 -7.17 14.14
C SER A 193 -7.92 -7.36 13.40
N TYR A 194 -7.40 -6.29 12.79
CA TYR A 194 -6.09 -6.28 12.16
C TYR A 194 -5.00 -6.67 13.16
N PHE A 195 -4.87 -5.96 14.28
CA PHE A 195 -3.83 -6.22 15.27
C PHE A 195 -3.96 -7.57 15.97
N SER A 196 -5.20 -8.06 16.17
CA SER A 196 -5.41 -9.40 16.68
C SER A 196 -4.85 -10.48 15.75
N THR A 197 -4.80 -10.23 14.44
CA THR A 197 -4.22 -11.15 13.45
C THR A 197 -2.72 -10.90 13.28
N TYR A 198 -2.30 -9.63 13.32
CA TYR A 198 -0.93 -9.20 13.11
C TYR A 198 0.02 -9.73 14.20
N TYR A 199 -0.35 -9.57 15.47
CA TYR A 199 0.51 -9.96 16.60
C TYR A 199 0.24 -11.36 17.18
N SER A 200 -0.89 -12.00 16.88
CA SER A 200 -1.15 -13.38 17.35
C SER A 200 -0.28 -14.45 16.68
N ASN A 201 0.42 -14.08 15.59
CA ASN A 201 1.29 -14.97 14.85
C ASN A 201 2.79 -14.75 15.16
N GLU A 202 3.12 -13.85 16.10
CA GLU A 202 4.49 -13.67 16.60
C GLU A 202 4.80 -14.49 17.88
N SER A 203 3.81 -15.20 18.41
CA SER A 203 3.90 -16.08 19.60
C SER A 203 3.89 -17.57 19.24
#